data_AF-A0A673TWQ9-F1
#
_entry.id   AF-A0A673TWQ9-F1
#
_cell.length_a   1.000
_cell.length_b   1.000
_cell.length_c   1.000
_cell.angle_alpha   90.00
_cell.angle_beta   90.00
_cell.angle_gamma   90.00
#
_symmetry.space_group_name_H-M   'P 1'
#
loop_
_entity.id
_entity.type
_entity.pdbx_description
1 polymer ?
#
loop_
_entity_poly.entity_id
_entity_poly.type
_entity_poly.pdbx_seq_one_letter_code
_entity_poly.pdbx_strand_id
1 'polypeptide(L)'
;MRLKFPMVAFALEVAMIVLFGIFVKYDIEQMDLHQPNTTNSTEVDRYLELHSLFQDVHVMIFVGFGFLMTFLRNYGFSSVGINLLVASLGLQWGTFIQGIVHSHGQKFYIGIKNMINGDLSTVTVLISFGAVLGKISPSQMLVMTILEIAAFVGNEYLVGEIFKASDVGASMTIHAFGAYFGLAVAGILYHPSLRKEHEMEKSAYHSDLFAMIGTLFLWIFWPSFNSVIAETGEMQYLAIVNTYFSLVACVLTAYACSSLLEKRGKLDMVHIQNATLAGGVAVGTCADMPIRPFGSMVIGGIGGIVSVFGFKFLTVYHGHAGSCARFFHRNGSCWRADHRFNSQVHCPWTAI
;
A
#
# COMPACT_ATOMS: atom_id res chain seq x y z
N MET A 1 10.45 -18.97 -16.48
CA MET A 1 10.00 -17.58 -16.77
C MET A 1 10.19 -17.16 -18.22
N ARG A 2 11.23 -17.62 -18.95
CA ARG A 2 11.55 -17.17 -20.33
C ARG A 2 10.38 -17.05 -21.32
N LEU A 3 9.37 -17.93 -21.25
CA LEU A 3 8.19 -17.88 -22.12
C LEU A 3 6.94 -17.43 -21.37
N LYS A 4 6.66 -18.05 -20.21
CA LYS A 4 5.43 -17.78 -19.44
C LYS A 4 5.26 -16.32 -19.06
N PHE A 5 6.32 -15.66 -18.58
CA PHE A 5 6.22 -14.27 -18.12
C PHE A 5 5.99 -13.30 -19.29
N PRO A 6 6.81 -13.30 -20.36
CA PRO A 6 6.55 -12.43 -21.51
C PRO A 6 5.19 -12.66 -22.15
N MET A 7 4.73 -13.91 -22.27
CA MET A 7 3.40 -14.20 -22.81
C MET A 7 2.28 -13.55 -21.99
N VAL A 8 2.33 -13.65 -20.66
CA VAL A 8 1.33 -13.02 -19.78
C VAL A 8 1.41 -11.50 -19.88
N ALA A 9 2.61 -10.92 -19.85
CA ALA A 9 2.79 -9.47 -19.93
C ALA A 9 2.29 -8.90 -21.27
N PHE A 10 2.68 -9.49 -22.40
CA PHE A 10 2.21 -9.06 -23.72
C PHE A 10 0.70 -9.27 -23.89
N ALA A 11 0.15 -10.38 -23.39
CA ALA A 11 -1.29 -10.61 -23.47
C ALA A 11 -2.08 -9.56 -22.68
N LEU A 12 -1.63 -9.20 -21.48
CA LEU A 12 -2.26 -8.16 -20.67
C LEU A 12 -2.14 -6.78 -21.32
N GLU A 13 -0.97 -6.43 -21.84
CA GLU A 13 -0.75 -5.13 -22.50
C GLU A 13 -1.61 -5.00 -23.77
N VAL A 14 -1.66 -6.03 -24.62
CA VAL A 14 -2.53 -6.03 -25.81
C VAL A 14 -4.00 -5.91 -25.40
N ALA A 15 -4.42 -6.58 -24.32
CA ALA A 15 -5.77 -6.45 -23.80
C ALA A 15 -6.05 -5.00 -23.33
N MET A 16 -5.13 -4.36 -22.60
CA MET A 16 -5.29 -2.96 -22.18
C MET A 16 -5.41 -2.02 -23.38
N ILE A 17 -4.55 -2.15 -24.39
CA ILE A 17 -4.60 -1.33 -25.61
C ILE A 17 -5.96 -1.47 -26.31
N VAL A 18 -6.46 -2.69 -26.46
CA VAL A 18 -7.78 -2.95 -27.09
C VAL A 18 -8.91 -2.33 -26.25
N LEU A 19 -8.89 -2.52 -24.93
CA LEU A 19 -9.90 -1.97 -24.03
C LEU A 19 -9.90 -0.44 -24.04
N PHE A 20 -8.72 0.19 -23.97
CA PHE A 20 -8.58 1.65 -24.06
C PHE A 20 -9.05 2.17 -25.41
N GLY A 21 -8.66 1.54 -26.51
CA GLY A 21 -9.08 1.95 -27.86
C GLY A 21 -10.60 1.87 -28.09
N ILE A 22 -11.30 0.97 -27.39
CA ILE A 22 -12.76 0.83 -27.52
C ILE A 22 -13.50 1.83 -26.61
N PHE A 23 -13.08 1.96 -25.36
CA PHE A 23 -13.88 2.60 -24.30
C PHE A 23 -13.37 3.96 -23.81
N VAL A 24 -12.10 4.31 -24.05
CA VAL A 24 -11.47 5.50 -23.47
C VAL A 24 -11.34 6.60 -24.52
N LYS A 25 -11.70 7.83 -24.14
CA LYS A 25 -11.59 9.03 -24.97
C LYS A 25 -10.86 10.15 -24.23
N TYR A 26 -10.31 11.12 -24.94
CA TYR A 26 -9.73 12.31 -24.31
C TYR A 26 -10.81 13.31 -23.88
N ASP A 27 -10.65 13.92 -22.70
CA ASP A 27 -11.59 14.90 -22.13
C ASP A 27 -11.80 16.13 -23.04
N ILE A 28 -10.81 16.49 -23.86
CA ILE A 28 -10.95 17.57 -24.86
C ILE A 28 -12.03 17.28 -25.92
N GLU A 29 -12.30 16.01 -26.22
CA GLU A 29 -13.39 15.64 -27.15
C GLU A 29 -14.77 15.92 -26.54
N GLN A 30 -14.87 16.00 -25.21
CA GLN A 30 -16.08 16.42 -24.51
C GLN A 30 -16.22 17.96 -24.53
N MET A 31 -15.10 18.68 -24.42
CA MET A 31 -15.06 20.15 -24.52
C MET A 31 -15.48 20.64 -25.91
N ASP A 32 -15.10 19.95 -27.00
CA ASP A 32 -15.50 20.33 -28.37
C ASP A 32 -17.02 20.16 -28.63
N LEU A 33 -17.73 19.38 -27.80
CA LEU A 33 -19.19 19.19 -27.87
C LEU A 33 -19.99 20.26 -27.10
N HIS A 34 -19.34 21.03 -26.25
CA HIS A 34 -19.95 22.11 -25.46
C HIS A 34 -19.22 23.43 -25.75
N GLN A 35 -19.87 24.33 -26.50
CA GLN A 35 -19.33 25.59 -27.04
C GLN A 35 -18.14 26.21 -26.26
N PRO A 36 -17.05 26.61 -26.94
CA PRO A 36 -15.86 27.14 -26.29
C PRO A 36 -16.12 28.59 -25.91
N ASN A 37 -16.62 28.85 -24.71
CA ASN A 37 -16.62 30.20 -24.19
C ASN A 37 -15.95 30.23 -22.83
N THR A 38 -14.83 30.95 -22.81
CA THR A 38 -13.98 31.33 -21.68
C THR A 38 -13.10 30.22 -21.10
N THR A 39 -11.84 30.16 -21.54
CA THR A 39 -10.74 29.67 -20.70
C THR A 39 -10.64 30.61 -19.50
N ASN A 40 -11.38 30.30 -18.44
CA ASN A 40 -11.31 31.04 -17.18
C ASN A 40 -9.98 30.67 -16.51
N SER A 41 -9.27 31.66 -15.95
CA SER A 41 -8.01 31.43 -15.21
C SER A 41 -8.16 30.34 -14.14
N THR A 42 -9.36 30.23 -13.57
CA THR A 42 -9.76 29.23 -12.57
C THR A 42 -9.68 27.77 -13.04
N GLU A 43 -9.88 27.47 -14.34
CA GLU A 43 -9.77 26.09 -14.84
C GLU A 43 -8.31 25.68 -15.03
N VAL A 44 -7.46 26.60 -15.49
CA VAL A 44 -6.02 26.40 -15.60
C VAL A 44 -5.40 26.19 -14.22
N ASP A 45 -5.78 27.03 -13.25
CA ASP A 45 -5.30 26.92 -11.87
C ASP A 45 -5.70 25.56 -11.25
N ARG A 46 -6.95 25.11 -11.44
CA ARG A 46 -7.42 23.81 -10.95
C ARG A 46 -6.69 22.62 -11.61
N TYR A 47 -6.40 22.71 -12.91
CA TYR A 47 -5.62 21.69 -13.61
C TYR A 47 -4.20 21.58 -13.04
N LEU A 48 -3.54 22.72 -12.80
CA LEU A 48 -2.20 22.77 -12.22
C LEU A 48 -2.17 22.21 -10.79
N GLU A 49 -3.17 22.54 -9.97
CA GLU A 49 -3.32 21.99 -8.62
C GLU A 49 -3.49 20.46 -8.62
N LEU A 50 -4.42 19.94 -9.43
CA LEU A 50 -4.64 18.50 -9.56
C LEU A 50 -3.41 17.78 -10.10
N HIS A 51 -2.69 18.40 -11.04
CA HIS A 51 -1.45 17.86 -11.58
C HIS A 51 -0.37 17.73 -10.50
N SER A 52 -0.21 18.73 -9.62
CA SER A 52 0.75 18.65 -8.51
C SER A 52 0.41 17.52 -7.54
N LEU A 53 -0.86 17.39 -7.14
CA LEU A 53 -1.29 16.32 -6.24
C LEU A 53 -1.14 14.94 -6.89
N PHE A 54 -1.44 14.84 -8.19
CA PHE A 54 -1.18 13.63 -8.97
C PHE A 54 0.30 13.25 -8.92
N GLN A 55 1.21 14.20 -9.18
CA GLN A 55 2.65 13.94 -9.14
C GLN A 55 3.11 13.41 -7.78
N ASP A 56 2.62 14.00 -6.69
CA ASP A 56 2.95 13.57 -5.33
C ASP A 56 2.54 12.10 -5.09
N VAL A 57 1.30 11.74 -5.43
CA VAL A 57 0.80 10.36 -5.32
C VAL A 57 1.58 9.41 -6.24
N HIS A 58 1.90 9.84 -7.45
CA HIS A 58 2.66 9.05 -8.40
C HIS A 58 4.08 8.75 -7.87
N VAL A 59 4.73 9.73 -7.24
CA VAL A 59 6.04 9.52 -6.60
C VAL A 59 5.93 8.56 -5.42
N MET A 60 4.85 8.60 -4.63
CA MET A 60 4.61 7.62 -3.58
C MET A 60 4.54 6.18 -4.12
N ILE A 61 3.94 5.96 -5.28
CA ILE A 61 3.82 4.64 -5.92
C ILE A 61 5.19 4.12 -6.39
N PHE A 62 5.93 4.91 -7.17
CA PHE A 62 7.15 4.42 -7.81
C PHE A 62 8.38 4.51 -6.90
N VAL A 63 8.54 5.62 -6.19
CA VAL A 63 9.69 5.85 -5.31
C VAL A 63 9.36 5.40 -3.90
N GLY A 64 8.22 5.83 -3.36
CA GLY A 64 7.81 5.53 -1.99
C GLY A 64 7.73 4.03 -1.69
N PHE A 65 6.73 3.35 -2.23
CA PHE A 65 6.57 1.90 -2.09
C PHE A 65 7.76 1.13 -2.69
N GLY A 66 8.20 1.53 -3.89
CA GLY A 66 9.27 0.84 -4.61
C GLY A 66 10.57 0.74 -3.81
N PHE A 67 11.01 1.83 -3.19
CA PHE A 67 12.21 1.84 -2.34
C PHE A 67 11.92 1.31 -0.93
N LEU A 68 10.76 1.55 -0.32
CA LEU A 68 10.45 1.05 1.02
C LEU A 68 10.64 -0.47 1.12
N MET A 69 10.20 -1.20 0.10
CA MET A 69 10.31 -2.66 0.02
C MET A 69 11.75 -3.17 -0.26
N THR A 70 12.73 -2.29 -0.49
CA THR A 70 14.13 -2.68 -0.76
C THR A 70 14.90 -3.08 0.50
N PHE A 71 14.28 -3.05 1.69
CA PHE A 71 14.94 -3.39 2.95
C PHE A 71 15.54 -4.82 2.95
N LEU A 72 14.97 -5.76 2.19
CA LEU A 72 15.49 -7.11 2.00
C LEU A 72 16.83 -7.11 1.26
N ARG A 73 17.92 -7.49 1.96
CA ARG A 73 19.31 -7.29 1.48
C ARG A 73 19.62 -7.88 0.11
N ASN A 74 18.94 -8.97 -0.27
CA ASN A 74 19.17 -9.70 -1.51
C ASN A 74 17.95 -9.70 -2.45
N TYR A 75 16.98 -8.81 -2.21
CA TYR A 75 15.78 -8.68 -3.04
C TYR A 75 15.58 -7.27 -3.60
N GLY A 76 16.49 -6.32 -3.37
CA GLY A 76 16.35 -4.92 -3.79
C GLY A 76 15.99 -4.71 -5.26
N PHE A 77 16.66 -5.40 -6.20
CA PHE A 77 16.32 -5.32 -7.63
C PHE A 77 14.91 -5.82 -7.95
N SER A 78 14.50 -6.92 -7.31
CA SER A 78 13.17 -7.47 -7.51
C SER A 78 12.11 -6.60 -6.84
N SER A 79 12.39 -6.00 -5.69
CA SER A 79 11.51 -5.04 -5.02
C SER A 79 11.13 -3.89 -5.95
N VAL A 80 12.11 -3.07 -6.34
CA VAL A 80 11.83 -1.87 -7.16
C VAL A 80 11.41 -2.22 -8.59
N GLY A 81 11.99 -3.28 -9.18
CA GLY A 81 11.68 -3.69 -10.55
C GLY A 81 10.29 -4.32 -10.69
N ILE A 82 9.86 -5.16 -9.74
CA ILE A 82 8.50 -5.71 -9.72
C ILE A 82 7.49 -4.63 -9.33
N ASN A 83 7.85 -3.72 -8.40
CA ASN A 83 7.01 -2.56 -8.10
C ASN A 83 6.69 -1.74 -9.36
N LEU A 84 7.72 -1.40 -10.16
CA LEU A 84 7.54 -0.70 -11.43
C LEU A 84 6.59 -1.47 -12.37
N LEU A 85 6.84 -2.77 -12.56
CA LEU A 85 6.00 -3.62 -13.42
C LEU A 85 4.53 -3.66 -12.96
N VAL A 86 4.31 -3.90 -11.67
CA VAL A 86 2.97 -4.01 -11.08
C VAL A 86 2.26 -2.68 -11.10
N ALA A 87 2.96 -1.60 -10.78
CA ALA A 87 2.40 -0.26 -10.85
C ALA A 87 2.02 0.10 -12.29
N SER A 88 2.87 -0.13 -13.29
CA SER A 88 2.53 0.15 -14.69
C SER A 88 1.27 -0.59 -15.17
N LEU A 89 1.07 -1.85 -14.77
CA LEU A 89 -0.17 -2.57 -15.06
C LEU A 89 -1.35 -2.00 -14.25
N GLY A 90 -1.13 -1.76 -12.95
CA GLY A 90 -2.14 -1.28 -12.02
C GLY A 90 -2.72 0.07 -12.44
N LEU A 91 -1.90 0.98 -12.93
CA LEU A 91 -2.33 2.28 -13.44
C LEU A 91 -3.31 2.14 -14.60
N GLN A 92 -2.94 1.34 -15.62
CA GLN A 92 -3.79 1.11 -16.78
C GLN A 92 -5.10 0.42 -16.38
N TRP A 93 -5.00 -0.67 -15.62
CA TRP A 93 -6.16 -1.48 -15.25
C TRP A 93 -7.08 -0.78 -14.25
N GLY A 94 -6.49 -0.10 -13.26
CA GLY A 94 -7.20 0.70 -12.26
C GLY A 94 -7.97 1.84 -12.91
N THR A 95 -7.33 2.66 -13.75
CA THR A 95 -8.01 3.71 -14.50
C THR A 95 -9.15 3.16 -15.36
N PHE A 96 -8.94 2.01 -16.02
CA PHE A 96 -9.96 1.39 -16.85
C PHE A 96 -11.17 0.88 -16.06
N ILE A 97 -10.96 0.05 -15.03
CA ILE A 97 -12.06 -0.53 -14.25
C ILE A 97 -12.82 0.56 -13.50
N GLN A 98 -12.12 1.52 -12.91
CA GLN A 98 -12.74 2.69 -12.29
C GLN A 98 -13.63 3.42 -13.28
N GLY A 99 -13.09 3.75 -14.47
CA GLY A 99 -13.83 4.46 -15.51
C GLY A 99 -15.07 3.71 -15.98
N ILE A 100 -14.95 2.41 -16.25
CA ILE A 100 -16.06 1.55 -16.70
C ILE A 100 -17.16 1.41 -15.64
N VAL A 101 -16.80 1.25 -14.36
CA VAL A 101 -17.78 1.11 -13.28
C VAL A 101 -18.56 2.43 -13.12
N HIS A 102 -17.85 3.56 -13.08
CA HIS A 102 -18.46 4.88 -12.94
C HIS A 102 -19.25 5.32 -14.18
N SER A 103 -18.90 4.83 -15.38
CA SER A 103 -19.63 5.08 -16.62
C SER A 103 -20.76 4.08 -16.87
N HIS A 104 -21.02 3.15 -15.95
CA HIS A 104 -21.99 2.06 -16.11
C HIS A 104 -21.79 1.26 -17.41
N GLY A 105 -20.54 0.96 -17.76
CA GLY A 105 -20.16 0.19 -18.94
C GLY A 105 -20.10 0.98 -20.25
N GLN A 106 -20.33 2.29 -20.21
CA GLN A 106 -20.23 3.16 -21.38
C GLN A 106 -18.80 3.66 -21.60
N LYS A 107 -18.57 4.29 -22.76
CA LYS A 107 -17.30 5.00 -22.99
C LYS A 107 -17.14 6.12 -21.96
N PHE A 108 -15.90 6.37 -21.54
CA PHE A 108 -15.59 7.41 -20.57
C PHE A 108 -14.40 8.26 -21.03
N TYR A 109 -14.33 9.48 -20.50
CA TYR A 109 -13.29 10.44 -20.81
C TYR A 109 -12.18 10.39 -19.75
N ILE A 110 -10.92 10.42 -20.20
CA ILE A 110 -9.75 10.37 -19.33
C ILE A 110 -9.25 11.77 -19.01
N GLY A 111 -9.23 12.11 -17.72
CA GLY A 111 -8.56 13.29 -17.17
C GLY A 111 -7.67 12.94 -15.98
N ILE A 112 -7.02 13.94 -15.39
CA ILE A 112 -6.09 13.76 -14.25
C ILE A 112 -6.77 13.04 -13.08
N LYS A 113 -8.05 13.32 -12.80
CA LYS A 113 -8.80 12.64 -11.74
C LYS A 113 -8.90 11.12 -11.98
N ASN A 114 -9.10 10.69 -13.22
CA ASN A 114 -9.14 9.27 -13.57
C ASN A 114 -7.76 8.60 -13.42
N MET A 115 -6.68 9.36 -13.69
CA MET A 115 -5.31 8.92 -13.45
C MET A 115 -5.06 8.74 -11.96
N ILE A 116 -5.42 9.73 -11.13
CA ILE A 116 -5.34 9.64 -9.65
C ILE A 116 -6.10 8.42 -9.13
N ASN A 117 -7.32 8.17 -9.59
CA ASN A 117 -8.06 6.98 -9.16
C ASN A 117 -7.38 5.66 -9.58
N GLY A 118 -6.67 5.65 -10.72
CA GLY A 118 -5.82 4.54 -11.13
C GLY A 118 -4.61 4.35 -10.21
N ASP A 119 -3.95 5.46 -9.83
CA ASP A 119 -2.89 5.49 -8.82
C ASP A 119 -3.37 4.93 -7.47
N LEU A 120 -4.52 5.39 -6.97
CA LEU A 120 -5.12 4.91 -5.72
C LEU A 120 -5.45 3.41 -5.76
N SER A 121 -6.02 2.93 -6.87
CA SER A 121 -6.27 1.49 -7.09
C SER A 121 -4.98 0.68 -7.06
N THR A 122 -3.90 1.24 -7.60
CA THR A 122 -2.57 0.62 -7.63
C THR A 122 -1.95 0.53 -6.24
N VAL A 123 -2.11 1.56 -5.40
CA VAL A 123 -1.60 1.57 -4.02
C VAL A 123 -2.12 0.38 -3.23
N THR A 124 -3.40 0.02 -3.39
CA THR A 124 -3.99 -1.18 -2.78
C THR A 124 -3.16 -2.45 -3.06
N VAL A 125 -2.80 -2.65 -4.33
CA VAL A 125 -1.97 -3.80 -4.76
C VAL A 125 -0.56 -3.72 -4.20
N LEU A 126 0.03 -2.52 -4.10
CA LEU A 126 1.37 -2.34 -3.54
C LEU A 126 1.42 -2.63 -2.04
N ILE A 127 0.35 -2.34 -1.31
CA ILE A 127 0.20 -2.76 0.09
C ILE A 127 0.16 -4.28 0.18
N SER A 128 -0.66 -4.93 -0.65
CA SER A 128 -0.74 -6.39 -0.68
C SER A 128 0.58 -7.04 -1.13
N PHE A 129 1.32 -6.40 -2.05
CA PHE A 129 2.63 -6.83 -2.47
C PHE A 129 3.60 -6.91 -1.28
N GLY A 130 3.55 -5.97 -0.34
CA GLY A 130 4.33 -6.01 0.89
C GLY A 130 4.15 -7.31 1.70
N ALA A 131 2.93 -7.88 1.74
CA ALA A 131 2.65 -9.12 2.46
C ALA A 131 3.24 -10.38 1.80
N VAL A 132 3.37 -10.37 0.46
CA VAL A 132 3.85 -11.49 -0.36
C VAL A 132 5.24 -11.24 -0.96
N LEU A 133 5.90 -10.16 -0.53
CA LEU A 133 7.20 -9.72 -1.01
C LEU A 133 8.24 -10.86 -0.89
N GLY A 134 8.96 -11.13 -1.98
CA GLY A 134 9.97 -12.20 -2.03
C GLY A 134 9.43 -13.62 -2.13
N LYS A 135 8.09 -13.81 -2.11
CA LYS A 135 7.47 -15.15 -2.03
C LYS A 135 6.74 -15.56 -3.30
N ILE A 136 6.36 -14.61 -4.16
CA ILE A 136 5.63 -14.89 -5.41
C ILE A 136 6.35 -14.34 -6.63
N SER A 137 6.15 -14.99 -7.77
CA SER A 137 6.79 -14.64 -9.04
C SER A 137 6.15 -13.39 -9.69
N PRO A 138 6.87 -12.68 -10.58
CA PRO A 138 6.30 -11.55 -11.32
C PRO A 138 5.01 -11.89 -12.09
N SER A 139 4.89 -13.10 -12.64
CA SER A 139 3.65 -13.53 -13.30
C SER A 139 2.48 -13.67 -12.32
N GLN A 140 2.72 -14.17 -11.10
CA GLN A 140 1.68 -14.23 -10.06
C GLN A 140 1.29 -12.83 -9.60
N MET A 141 2.26 -11.90 -9.51
CA MET A 141 1.98 -10.50 -9.22
C MET A 141 1.04 -9.89 -10.27
N LEU A 142 1.30 -10.07 -11.57
CA LEU A 142 0.42 -9.54 -12.63
C LEU A 142 -1.02 -10.08 -12.51
N VAL A 143 -1.19 -11.36 -12.21
CA VAL A 143 -2.52 -11.97 -12.01
C VAL A 143 -3.20 -11.39 -10.77
N MET A 144 -2.47 -11.27 -9.67
CA MET A 144 -2.96 -10.67 -8.43
C MET A 144 -3.41 -9.23 -8.65
N THR A 145 -2.63 -8.41 -9.38
CA THR A 145 -3.00 -7.02 -9.73
C THR A 145 -4.35 -6.93 -10.42
N ILE A 146 -4.61 -7.78 -11.43
CA ILE A 146 -5.89 -7.77 -12.15
C ILE A 146 -7.06 -8.10 -11.23
N LEU A 147 -6.93 -9.17 -10.44
CA LEU A 147 -7.99 -9.65 -9.55
C LEU A 147 -8.26 -8.69 -8.40
N GLU A 148 -7.19 -8.18 -7.78
CA GLU A 148 -7.27 -7.32 -6.62
C GLU A 148 -7.88 -5.96 -6.98
N ILE A 149 -7.46 -5.33 -8.08
CA ILE A 149 -8.05 -4.05 -8.51
C ILE A 149 -9.54 -4.20 -8.83
N ALA A 150 -9.95 -5.30 -9.47
CA ALA A 150 -11.36 -5.55 -9.73
C ALA A 150 -12.18 -5.69 -8.43
N ALA A 151 -11.63 -6.40 -7.43
CA ALA A 151 -12.25 -6.54 -6.12
C ALA A 151 -12.26 -5.21 -5.35
N PHE A 152 -11.18 -4.44 -5.42
CA PHE A 152 -11.04 -3.12 -4.81
C PHE A 152 -12.10 -2.15 -5.33
N VAL A 153 -12.26 -2.02 -6.65
CA VAL A 153 -13.25 -1.08 -7.21
C VAL A 153 -14.67 -1.49 -6.85
N GLY A 154 -14.97 -2.80 -6.81
CA GLY A 154 -16.25 -3.29 -6.29
C GLY A 154 -16.49 -2.93 -4.82
N ASN A 155 -15.45 -3.04 -3.98
CA ASN A 155 -15.50 -2.67 -2.57
C ASN A 155 -15.64 -1.15 -2.39
N GLU A 156 -14.90 -0.36 -3.14
CA GLU A 156 -14.98 1.10 -3.12
C GLU A 156 -16.38 1.58 -3.54
N TYR A 157 -16.95 1.02 -4.61
CA TYR A 157 -18.33 1.30 -5.02
C TYR A 157 -19.34 0.96 -3.90
N LEU A 158 -19.18 -0.19 -3.24
CA LEU A 158 -20.04 -0.56 -2.12
C LEU A 158 -19.94 0.44 -0.95
N VAL A 159 -18.72 0.82 -0.57
CA VAL A 159 -18.48 1.70 0.58
C VAL A 159 -18.91 3.15 0.28
N GLY A 160 -18.48 3.70 -0.85
CA GLY A 160 -18.73 5.08 -1.24
C GLY A 160 -20.15 5.30 -1.79
N GLU A 161 -20.60 4.46 -2.72
CA GLU A 161 -21.86 4.69 -3.42
C GLU A 161 -23.08 4.07 -2.74
N ILE A 162 -22.94 2.89 -2.13
CA ILE A 162 -24.08 2.20 -1.49
C ILE A 162 -24.18 2.55 -0.01
N PHE A 163 -23.10 2.40 0.76
CA PHE A 163 -23.11 2.70 2.20
C PHE A 163 -22.97 4.19 2.52
N LYS A 164 -22.57 5.02 1.55
CA LYS A 164 -22.34 6.46 1.73
C LYS A 164 -21.38 6.76 2.90
N ALA A 165 -20.39 5.89 3.10
CA ALA A 165 -19.38 6.08 4.13
C ALA A 165 -18.32 7.10 3.65
N SER A 166 -17.80 7.91 4.58
CA SER A 166 -16.64 8.77 4.30
C SER A 166 -15.36 7.97 4.51
N ASP A 167 -14.40 8.14 3.59
CA ASP A 167 -13.05 7.56 3.69
C ASP A 167 -12.04 8.34 2.83
N VAL A 168 -11.88 9.64 3.05
CA VAL A 168 -11.15 10.55 2.13
C VAL A 168 -9.69 10.16 1.89
N GLY A 169 -8.98 9.69 2.91
CA GLY A 169 -7.61 9.16 2.82
C GLY A 169 -7.54 7.64 2.74
N ALA A 170 -8.69 6.99 2.47
CA ALA A 170 -8.79 5.57 2.17
C ALA A 170 -8.18 4.61 3.21
N SER A 171 -8.33 4.91 4.52
CA SER A 171 -7.88 4.01 5.58
C SER A 171 -8.60 2.66 5.51
N MET A 172 -9.87 2.64 5.08
CA MET A 172 -10.66 1.43 4.94
C MET A 172 -10.54 0.83 3.54
N THR A 173 -10.82 1.61 2.49
CA THR A 173 -10.96 1.11 1.12
C THR A 173 -9.62 0.72 0.48
N ILE A 174 -8.52 1.41 0.82
CA ILE A 174 -7.17 1.08 0.32
C ILE A 174 -6.37 0.33 1.37
N HIS A 175 -6.13 0.95 2.53
CA HIS A 175 -5.13 0.44 3.46
C HIS A 175 -5.57 -0.85 4.17
N ALA A 176 -6.75 -0.86 4.79
CA ALA A 176 -7.27 -2.06 5.44
C ALA A 176 -7.56 -3.15 4.39
N PHE A 177 -8.26 -2.82 3.31
CA PHE A 177 -8.57 -3.78 2.24
C PHE A 177 -7.29 -4.43 1.69
N GLY A 178 -6.29 -3.65 1.25
CA GLY A 178 -5.04 -4.17 0.72
C GLY A 178 -4.28 -5.00 1.75
N ALA A 179 -4.14 -4.51 2.98
CA ALA A 179 -3.45 -5.26 4.02
C ALA A 179 -4.09 -6.65 4.25
N TYR A 180 -5.42 -6.72 4.36
CA TYR A 180 -6.11 -7.99 4.57
C TYR A 180 -6.17 -8.87 3.32
N PHE A 181 -6.27 -8.29 2.12
CA PHE A 181 -6.20 -9.01 0.86
C PHE A 181 -4.83 -9.67 0.70
N GLY A 182 -3.74 -8.92 0.87
CA GLY A 182 -2.38 -9.43 0.83
C GLY A 182 -2.12 -10.52 1.88
N LEU A 183 -2.62 -10.36 3.11
CA LEU A 183 -2.52 -11.39 4.14
C LEU A 183 -3.30 -12.66 3.77
N ALA A 184 -4.48 -12.55 3.17
CA ALA A 184 -5.24 -13.68 2.69
C ALA A 184 -4.49 -14.43 1.57
N VAL A 185 -3.92 -13.71 0.60
CA VAL A 185 -3.07 -14.28 -0.45
C VAL A 185 -1.85 -14.97 0.15
N ALA A 186 -1.15 -14.33 1.10
CA ALA A 186 0.00 -14.91 1.79
C ALA A 186 -0.38 -16.18 2.57
N GLY A 187 -1.57 -16.22 3.17
CA GLY A 187 -2.11 -17.39 3.86
C GLY A 187 -2.43 -18.55 2.91
N ILE A 188 -3.06 -18.27 1.77
CA ILE A 188 -3.40 -19.28 0.75
C ILE A 188 -2.14 -19.85 0.08
N LEU A 189 -1.18 -18.99 -0.22
CA LEU A 189 0.08 -19.37 -0.88
C LEU A 189 1.16 -19.85 0.11
N TYR A 190 0.80 -20.00 1.39
CA TYR A 190 1.72 -20.47 2.42
C TYR A 190 2.31 -21.83 2.05
N HIS A 191 3.64 -21.95 2.16
CA HIS A 191 4.35 -23.20 1.97
C HIS A 191 5.16 -23.55 3.24
N PRO A 192 5.20 -24.81 3.71
CA PRO A 192 5.92 -25.18 4.92
C PRO A 192 7.42 -24.85 4.93
N SER A 193 8.05 -24.72 3.75
CA SER A 193 9.45 -24.27 3.64
C SER A 193 9.65 -22.82 4.07
N LEU A 194 8.59 -22.01 4.12
CA LEU A 194 8.58 -20.62 4.59
C LEU A 194 8.35 -20.52 6.11
N ARG A 195 8.31 -21.66 6.84
CA ARG A 195 8.02 -21.71 8.28
C ARG A 195 9.17 -21.22 9.15
N LYS A 196 10.40 -21.39 8.67
CA LYS A 196 11.60 -20.93 9.38
C LYS A 196 12.03 -19.61 8.78
N GLU A 197 12.36 -18.66 9.64
CA GLU A 197 12.98 -17.39 9.26
C GLU A 197 14.15 -17.68 8.32
N HIS A 198 14.08 -17.15 7.09
CA HIS A 198 15.11 -17.40 6.09
C HIS A 198 16.21 -16.35 6.24
N GLU A 199 17.48 -16.73 6.13
CA GLU A 199 18.62 -15.80 6.19
C GLU A 199 18.55 -14.65 5.14
N MET A 200 17.64 -14.74 4.17
CA MET A 200 17.44 -13.77 3.10
C MET A 200 16.33 -12.77 3.41
N GLU A 201 15.56 -12.98 4.48
CA GLU A 201 14.53 -12.07 4.99
C GLU A 201 15.11 -10.94 5.85
N LYS A 202 16.45 -10.92 6.02
CA LYS A 202 17.17 -9.90 6.80
C LYS A 202 17.53 -8.68 5.95
N SER A 203 17.67 -7.54 6.61
CA SER A 203 18.23 -6.33 6.02
C SER A 203 19.76 -6.25 6.15
N ALA A 204 20.33 -5.26 5.48
CA ALA A 204 21.71 -4.82 5.61
C ALA A 204 21.72 -3.29 5.66
N TYR A 205 22.81 -2.71 6.17
CA TYR A 205 22.90 -1.25 6.36
C TYR A 205 22.51 -0.43 5.11
N HIS A 206 23.04 -0.80 3.93
CA HIS A 206 22.71 -0.10 2.69
C HIS A 206 21.27 -0.34 2.20
N SER A 207 20.72 -1.55 2.42
CA SER A 207 19.33 -1.82 2.04
C SER A 207 18.36 -1.06 2.92
N ASP A 208 18.69 -0.87 4.21
CA ASP A 208 17.91 -0.04 5.12
C ASP A 208 17.98 1.46 4.78
N LEU A 209 19.15 1.95 4.33
CA LEU A 209 19.28 3.32 3.82
C LEU A 209 18.42 3.53 2.56
N PHE A 210 18.39 2.58 1.63
CA PHE A 210 17.51 2.65 0.46
C PHE A 210 16.03 2.59 0.85
N ALA A 211 15.64 1.74 1.80
CA ALA A 211 14.27 1.69 2.30
C ALA A 211 13.82 3.00 2.98
N MET A 212 14.74 3.72 3.62
CA MET A 212 14.45 5.05 4.17
C MET A 212 14.14 6.08 3.08
N ILE A 213 14.69 5.97 1.87
CA ILE A 213 14.28 6.84 0.75
C ILE A 213 12.78 6.68 0.51
N GLY A 214 12.31 5.44 0.39
CA GLY A 214 10.89 5.15 0.20
C GLY A 214 10.03 5.68 1.36
N THR A 215 10.48 5.44 2.59
CA THR A 215 9.81 5.97 3.81
C THR A 215 9.64 7.48 3.74
N LEU A 216 10.69 8.22 3.41
CA LEU A 216 10.65 9.69 3.39
C LEU A 216 9.74 10.22 2.29
N PHE A 217 9.78 9.64 1.09
CA PHE A 217 8.89 10.04 0.00
C PHE A 217 7.42 9.76 0.31
N LEU A 218 7.11 8.64 0.95
CA LEU A 218 5.76 8.37 1.45
C LEU A 218 5.35 9.40 2.51
N TRP A 219 6.20 9.64 3.50
CA TRP A 219 5.91 10.55 4.61
C TRP A 219 5.68 11.99 4.14
N ILE A 220 6.53 12.50 3.23
CA ILE A 220 6.46 13.88 2.73
C ILE A 220 5.19 14.12 1.91
N PHE A 221 4.80 13.15 1.07
CA PHE A 221 3.68 13.30 0.14
C PHE A 221 2.34 12.78 0.64
N TRP A 222 2.30 12.17 1.83
CA TRP A 222 1.04 11.68 2.42
C TRP A 222 -0.05 12.76 2.60
N PRO A 223 0.26 14.03 2.96
CA PRO A 223 -0.76 15.07 3.00
C PRO A 223 -1.47 15.27 1.65
N SER A 224 -0.74 15.16 0.53
CA SER A 224 -1.31 15.17 -0.81
C SER A 224 -2.18 13.93 -1.03
N PHE A 225 -1.70 12.74 -0.64
CA PHE A 225 -2.47 11.48 -0.75
C PHE A 225 -3.82 11.55 -0.03
N ASN A 226 -3.86 12.00 1.22
CA ASN A 226 -5.11 12.08 2.00
C ASN A 226 -6.04 13.22 1.56
N SER A 227 -5.57 14.15 0.72
CA SER A 227 -6.33 15.34 0.31
C SER A 227 -6.67 15.36 -1.18
N VAL A 228 -6.15 14.41 -1.98
CA VAL A 228 -6.28 14.41 -3.44
C VAL A 228 -7.73 14.22 -3.92
N ILE A 229 -8.56 13.51 -3.15
CA ILE A 229 -9.99 13.33 -3.43
C ILE A 229 -10.90 14.16 -2.53
N ALA A 230 -10.33 14.95 -1.61
CA ALA A 230 -11.09 15.85 -0.76
C ALA A 230 -11.69 16.99 -1.59
N GLU A 231 -12.83 17.52 -1.14
CA GLU A 231 -13.42 18.69 -1.78
C GLU A 231 -12.48 19.90 -1.67
N THR A 232 -12.22 20.57 -2.80
CA THR A 232 -11.31 21.71 -2.88
C THR A 232 -11.75 22.84 -1.95
N GLY A 233 -10.78 23.46 -1.27
CA GLY A 233 -11.04 24.52 -0.28
C GLY A 233 -10.86 24.01 1.15
N GLU A 234 -11.90 24.10 1.98
CA GLU A 234 -11.80 23.83 3.42
C GLU A 234 -11.47 22.36 3.72
N MET A 235 -12.17 21.41 3.09
CA MET A 235 -12.00 19.97 3.35
C MET A 235 -10.59 19.49 2.96
N GLN A 236 -10.09 19.95 1.81
CA GLN A 236 -8.73 19.69 1.37
C GLN A 236 -7.68 20.29 2.32
N TYR A 237 -7.88 21.53 2.78
CA TYR A 237 -7.01 22.16 3.78
C TYR A 237 -6.98 21.35 5.09
N LEU A 238 -8.15 20.92 5.58
CA LEU A 238 -8.25 20.07 6.77
C LEU A 238 -7.49 18.75 6.58
N ALA A 239 -7.67 18.08 5.43
CA ALA A 239 -6.99 16.84 5.10
C ALA A 239 -5.46 16.98 5.12
N ILE A 240 -4.92 18.07 4.56
CA ILE A 240 -3.48 18.36 4.56
C ILE A 240 -2.98 18.57 6.00
N VAL A 241 -3.62 19.47 6.75
CA VAL A 241 -3.16 19.87 8.10
C VAL A 241 -3.29 18.71 9.09
N ASN A 242 -4.41 17.99 9.07
CA ASN A 242 -4.63 16.86 9.96
C ASN A 242 -3.63 15.74 9.66
N THR A 243 -3.38 15.44 8.39
CA THR A 243 -2.40 14.41 7.99
C THR A 243 -0.98 14.78 8.42
N TYR A 244 -0.58 16.03 8.20
CA TYR A 244 0.72 16.54 8.61
C TYR A 244 0.95 16.35 10.12
N PHE A 245 0.04 16.84 10.96
CA PHE A 245 0.20 16.74 12.42
C PHE A 245 0.09 15.31 12.95
N SER A 246 -0.74 14.46 12.32
CA SER A 246 -0.81 13.03 12.64
C SER A 246 0.54 12.33 12.38
N LEU A 247 1.15 12.56 11.22
CA LEU A 247 2.44 11.98 10.86
C LEU A 247 3.57 12.43 11.78
N VAL A 248 3.62 13.71 12.14
CA VAL A 248 4.63 14.25 13.06
C VAL A 248 4.53 13.59 14.43
N ALA A 249 3.31 13.46 14.99
CA ALA A 249 3.10 12.78 16.26
C ALA A 249 3.42 11.27 16.19
N CYS A 250 3.09 10.64 15.06
CA CYS A 250 3.39 9.22 14.80
C CYS A 250 4.90 8.95 14.81
N VAL A 251 5.71 9.83 14.23
CA VAL A 251 7.18 9.68 14.23
C VAL A 251 7.73 9.67 15.66
N LEU A 252 7.37 10.67 16.47
CA LEU A 252 7.88 10.79 17.84
C LEU A 252 7.53 9.57 18.69
N THR A 253 6.28 9.11 18.60
CA THR A 253 5.80 7.94 19.35
C THR A 253 6.40 6.64 18.84
N ALA A 254 6.57 6.46 17.52
CA ALA A 254 7.23 5.29 16.94
C ALA A 254 8.70 5.19 17.40
N TYR A 255 9.46 6.29 17.38
CA TYR A 255 10.85 6.31 17.89
C TYR A 255 10.91 6.02 19.39
N ALA A 256 10.04 6.64 20.19
CA ALA A 256 9.98 6.41 21.63
C ALA A 256 9.66 4.95 21.94
N CYS A 257 8.62 4.38 21.32
CA CYS A 257 8.26 2.98 21.49
C CYS A 257 9.32 2.01 20.99
N SER A 258 9.98 2.31 19.86
CA SER A 258 11.09 1.48 19.38
C SER A 258 12.21 1.42 20.40
N SER A 259 12.62 2.57 20.97
CA SER A 259 13.67 2.61 21.99
C SER A 259 13.24 1.87 23.27
N LEU A 260 11.99 2.06 23.71
CA LEU A 260 11.46 1.42 24.92
C LEU A 260 11.38 -0.10 24.80
N LEU A 261 11.03 -0.63 23.62
CA LEU A 261 10.81 -2.06 23.40
C LEU A 261 12.06 -2.83 22.95
N GLU A 262 13.05 -2.13 22.40
CA GLU A 262 14.31 -2.74 21.97
C GLU A 262 15.35 -2.82 23.09
N LYS A 263 16.21 -3.85 22.98
CA LYS A 263 17.26 -4.08 23.98
C LYS A 263 18.23 -2.90 24.04
N ARG A 264 18.47 -2.41 25.25
CA ARG A 264 19.42 -1.31 25.56
C ARG A 264 19.02 0.04 24.94
N GLY A 265 17.73 0.28 24.68
CA GLY A 265 17.28 1.58 24.17
C GLY A 265 17.59 1.85 22.70
N LYS A 266 18.03 0.83 21.94
CA LYS A 266 18.36 0.98 20.52
C LYS A 266 17.12 1.22 19.65
N LEU A 267 17.33 1.74 18.46
CA LEU A 267 16.28 1.89 17.45
C LEU A 267 16.34 0.73 16.46
N ASP A 268 15.18 0.22 16.05
CA ASP A 268 15.06 -0.77 14.99
C ASP A 268 14.61 -0.08 13.70
N MET A 269 15.36 -0.27 12.62
CA MET A 269 15.07 0.38 11.34
C MET A 269 13.75 -0.06 10.72
N VAL A 270 13.25 -1.28 11.01
CA VAL A 270 11.95 -1.73 10.53
C VAL A 270 10.83 -0.89 11.17
N HIS A 271 10.94 -0.60 12.47
CA HIS A 271 10.01 0.32 13.14
C HIS A 271 10.08 1.72 12.52
N ILE A 272 11.29 2.23 12.28
CA ILE A 272 11.47 3.59 11.76
C ILE A 272 10.95 3.72 10.32
N GLN A 273 11.21 2.74 9.46
CA GLN A 273 10.79 2.76 8.05
C GLN A 273 9.28 2.62 7.88
N ASN A 274 8.60 1.87 8.77
CA ASN A 274 7.20 1.51 8.56
C ASN A 274 6.25 2.15 9.57
N ALA A 275 6.56 2.11 10.86
CA ALA A 275 5.65 2.57 11.90
C ALA A 275 5.49 4.09 11.94
N THR A 276 6.47 4.84 11.43
CA THR A 276 6.40 6.30 11.30
C THR A 276 5.35 6.78 10.29
N LEU A 277 4.91 5.89 9.39
CA LEU A 277 3.91 6.13 8.37
C LEU A 277 2.48 5.83 8.86
N ALA A 278 2.34 5.12 9.98
CA ALA A 278 1.04 4.65 10.48
C ALA A 278 0.07 5.79 10.79
N GLY A 279 0.55 6.99 11.12
CA GLY A 279 -0.28 8.16 11.36
C GLY A 279 -1.00 8.66 10.11
N GLY A 280 -0.36 8.56 8.93
CA GLY A 280 -0.98 8.90 7.66
C GLY A 280 -2.13 7.95 7.33
N VAL A 281 -1.92 6.65 7.56
CA VAL A 281 -2.95 5.61 7.43
C VAL A 281 -4.08 5.82 8.44
N ALA A 282 -3.76 6.04 9.71
CA ALA A 282 -4.75 6.07 10.79
C ALA A 282 -5.72 7.26 10.71
N VAL A 283 -5.26 8.41 10.23
CA VAL A 283 -6.09 9.62 10.11
C VAL A 283 -6.90 9.65 8.82
N GLY A 284 -6.53 8.87 7.80
CA GLY A 284 -7.04 8.96 6.43
C GLY A 284 -8.57 9.11 6.32
N THR A 285 -9.35 8.24 6.95
CA THR A 285 -10.82 8.30 6.92
C THR A 285 -11.41 9.64 7.37
N CYS A 286 -10.78 10.27 8.37
CA CYS A 286 -11.27 11.50 8.98
C CYS A 286 -10.38 12.71 8.70
N ALA A 287 -9.49 12.62 7.70
CA ALA A 287 -8.50 13.64 7.44
C ALA A 287 -9.16 14.98 7.08
N ASP A 288 -10.23 14.97 6.30
CA ASP A 288 -11.00 16.14 5.89
C ASP A 288 -12.01 16.62 6.95
N MET A 289 -12.13 15.94 8.09
CA MET A 289 -13.09 16.30 9.14
C MET A 289 -12.50 17.34 10.12
N PRO A 290 -13.33 18.18 10.76
CA PRO A 290 -12.88 19.21 11.70
C PRO A 290 -12.52 18.63 13.09
N ILE A 291 -11.59 17.67 13.14
CA ILE A 291 -11.13 16.97 14.36
C ILE A 291 -10.21 17.81 15.25
N ARG A 292 -9.85 19.02 14.80
CA ARG A 292 -8.85 19.94 15.37
C ARG A 292 -7.43 19.34 15.33
N PRO A 293 -6.37 20.17 15.24
CA PRO A 293 -4.99 19.66 15.14
C PRO A 293 -4.57 18.74 16.31
N PHE A 294 -5.04 18.99 17.53
CA PHE A 294 -4.70 18.09 18.64
C PHE A 294 -5.30 16.68 18.45
N GLY A 295 -6.49 16.57 17.83
CA GLY A 295 -7.15 15.30 17.57
C GLY A 295 -6.35 14.45 16.58
N SER A 296 -5.85 15.07 15.51
CA SER A 296 -5.00 14.37 14.54
C SER A 296 -3.66 13.93 15.16
N MET A 297 -3.06 14.73 16.03
CA MET A 297 -1.85 14.34 16.78
C MET A 297 -2.10 13.13 17.69
N VAL A 298 -3.26 13.06 18.35
CA VAL A 298 -3.62 11.89 19.18
C VAL A 298 -3.79 10.65 18.33
N ILE A 299 -4.50 10.74 17.20
CA ILE A 299 -4.67 9.62 16.25
C ILE A 299 -3.31 9.12 15.76
N GLY A 300 -2.46 10.03 15.29
CA GLY A 300 -1.12 9.69 14.79
C GLY A 300 -0.21 9.10 15.85
N GLY A 301 -0.20 9.68 17.05
CA GLY A 301 0.55 9.16 18.19
C GLY A 301 0.14 7.75 18.57
N ILE A 302 -1.18 7.47 18.64
CA ILE A 302 -1.68 6.12 18.89
C ILE A 302 -1.32 5.18 17.73
N GLY A 303 -1.43 5.63 16.48
CA GLY A 303 -1.06 4.87 15.29
C GLY A 303 0.40 4.40 15.33
N GLY A 304 1.33 5.29 15.71
CA GLY A 304 2.74 4.96 15.87
C GLY A 304 2.99 3.91 16.95
N ILE A 305 2.34 4.05 18.12
CA ILE A 305 2.42 3.06 19.20
C ILE A 305 1.90 1.70 18.71
N VAL A 306 0.67 1.65 18.19
CA VAL A 306 0.03 0.41 17.74
C VAL A 306 0.88 -0.29 16.68
N SER A 307 1.44 0.46 15.73
CA SER A 307 2.26 -0.10 14.65
C SER A 307 3.56 -0.73 15.18
N VAL A 308 4.30 -0.05 16.07
CA VAL A 308 5.51 -0.63 16.68
C VAL A 308 5.18 -1.89 17.49
N PHE A 309 4.10 -1.87 18.27
CA PHE A 309 3.65 -3.07 18.99
C PHE A 309 3.26 -4.21 18.04
N GLY A 310 2.66 -3.88 16.89
CA GLY A 310 2.37 -4.83 15.82
C GLY A 310 3.63 -5.53 15.31
N PHE A 311 4.66 -4.77 14.94
CA PHE A 311 5.94 -5.33 14.52
C PHE A 311 6.59 -6.19 15.61
N LYS A 312 6.63 -5.70 16.84
CA LYS A 312 7.33 -6.39 17.94
C LYS A 312 6.65 -7.68 18.39
N PHE A 313 5.32 -7.70 18.45
CA PHE A 313 4.58 -8.79 19.11
C PHE A 313 3.67 -9.56 18.15
N LEU A 314 2.94 -8.89 17.25
CA LEU A 314 1.97 -9.56 16.38
C LEU A 314 2.66 -10.26 15.21
N THR A 315 3.64 -9.62 14.56
CA THR A 315 4.37 -10.22 13.42
C THR A 315 5.16 -11.46 13.87
N VAL A 316 5.81 -11.40 15.04
CA VAL A 316 6.56 -12.54 15.61
C VAL A 316 5.64 -13.69 16.02
N TYR A 317 4.42 -13.41 16.51
CA TYR A 317 3.42 -14.42 16.82
C TYR A 317 2.90 -15.16 15.58
N HIS A 318 2.83 -14.47 14.43
CA HIS A 318 2.48 -15.09 13.14
C HIS A 318 3.67 -15.81 12.48
N GLY A 319 4.91 -15.30 12.67
CA GLY A 319 6.16 -15.94 12.24
C GLY A 319 6.52 -17.21 13.03
N HIS A 320 6.11 -17.29 14.30
CA HIS A 320 6.02 -18.56 15.03
C HIS A 320 4.79 -19.34 14.56
N ALA A 321 4.84 -19.83 13.32
CA ALA A 321 3.74 -20.51 12.66
C ALA A 321 3.35 -21.82 13.36
N GLY A 322 2.48 -21.65 14.36
CA GLY A 322 1.44 -22.55 14.83
C GLY A 322 0.10 -21.83 15.01
N SER A 323 0.01 -20.52 14.70
CA SER A 323 -1.18 -19.69 14.93
C SER A 323 -1.88 -19.20 13.65
N CYS A 324 -1.18 -18.95 12.53
CA CYS A 324 -1.88 -18.59 11.28
C CYS A 324 -2.69 -19.77 10.71
N ALA A 325 -2.20 -21.01 10.91
CA ALA A 325 -2.99 -22.21 10.64
C ALA A 325 -4.22 -22.35 11.57
N ARG A 326 -4.26 -21.70 12.74
CA ARG A 326 -5.45 -21.75 13.62
C ARG A 326 -6.56 -20.79 13.18
N PHE A 327 -6.25 -19.74 12.42
CA PHE A 327 -7.26 -18.79 11.95
C PHE A 327 -8.09 -19.36 10.80
N PHE A 328 -7.46 -20.11 9.89
CA PHE A 328 -8.14 -20.74 8.73
C PHE A 328 -8.46 -22.22 8.89
N HIS A 329 -7.81 -22.93 9.83
CA HIS A 329 -8.09 -24.35 10.11
C HIS A 329 -8.67 -24.51 11.53
N ARG A 330 -9.95 -24.13 11.69
CA ARG A 330 -10.73 -24.46 12.89
C ARG A 330 -11.57 -25.71 12.65
N ASN A 331 -10.89 -26.84 12.43
CA ASN A 331 -11.49 -28.17 12.59
C ASN A 331 -10.38 -29.21 12.80
N GLY A 332 -10.42 -29.90 13.94
CA GLY A 332 -9.49 -30.99 14.27
C GLY A 332 -8.75 -30.78 15.60
N SER A 333 -9.41 -31.17 16.69
CA SER A 333 -8.85 -31.58 17.98
C SER A 333 -7.31 -31.63 18.11
N CYS A 334 -6.70 -30.61 18.72
CA CYS A 334 -5.41 -30.79 19.39
C CYS A 334 -5.24 -29.77 20.54
N TRP A 335 -6.10 -29.91 21.54
CA TRP A 335 -5.70 -29.59 22.91
C TRP A 335 -4.84 -30.75 23.41
N ARG A 336 -3.53 -30.65 23.26
CA ARG A 336 -2.61 -31.35 24.16
C ARG A 336 -1.34 -30.53 24.33
N ALA A 337 -1.20 -30.08 25.56
CA ALA A 337 0.02 -29.54 26.14
C ALA A 337 1.22 -30.45 25.87
N ASP A 338 2.40 -29.85 25.74
CA ASP A 338 3.54 -30.29 26.55
C ASP A 338 4.62 -29.20 26.54
N HIS A 339 4.75 -28.54 27.69
CA HIS A 339 5.99 -27.89 28.10
C HIS A 339 7.04 -28.98 28.35
N ARG A 340 8.10 -29.06 27.56
CA ARG A 340 9.36 -29.68 28.00
C ARG A 340 10.56 -28.91 27.48
N PHE A 341 11.23 -28.25 28.42
CA PHE A 341 12.67 -28.05 28.35
C PHE A 341 13.35 -29.43 28.26
N ASN A 342 14.31 -29.59 27.36
CA ASN A 342 15.57 -30.20 27.78
C ASN A 342 16.73 -29.76 26.89
N SER A 343 17.82 -29.44 27.59
CA SER A 343 19.17 -29.27 27.10
C SER A 343 19.70 -30.59 26.53
N GLN A 344 20.51 -30.52 25.48
CA GLN A 344 21.71 -31.32 25.38
C GLN A 344 22.68 -30.75 24.33
N VAL A 345 23.77 -30.24 24.88
CA VAL A 345 25.06 -30.03 24.23
C VAL A 345 25.55 -31.37 23.68
N HIS A 346 25.95 -31.42 22.41
CA HIS A 346 27.07 -32.25 21.96
C HIS A 346 27.62 -31.73 20.64
N CYS A 347 28.82 -31.17 20.73
CA CYS A 347 29.76 -31.07 19.63
C CYS A 347 30.64 -32.34 19.69
N PRO A 348 30.94 -32.98 18.56
CA PRO A 348 32.33 -33.38 18.34
C PRO A 348 32.84 -33.03 16.93
N TRP A 349 33.99 -32.35 16.97
CA TRP A 349 35.11 -32.27 16.04
C TRP A 349 35.20 -33.35 14.94
N THR A 350 35.67 -32.95 13.75
CA THR A 350 37.06 -33.20 13.28
C THR A 350 37.29 -32.60 11.89
N ALA A 351 38.37 -31.82 11.71
CA ALA A 351 39.28 -31.88 10.55
C ALA A 351 40.56 -31.06 10.85
N ILE A 352 41.64 -31.81 11.10
CA ILE A 352 43.10 -31.52 11.05
C ILE A 352 43.60 -30.22 11.70
#